data_AF-A0A1V6CU54-F1
#
_entry.id   AF-A0A1V6CU54-F1
#
_cell.length_a   1.000
_cell.length_b   1.000
_cell.length_c   1.000
_cell.angle_alpha   90.00
_cell.angle_beta   90.00
_cell.angle_gamma   90.00
#
_symmetry.space_group_name_H-M   'P 1'
#
loop_
_entity.id
_entity.type
_entity.pdbx_description
1 polymer ?
#
loop_
_entity_poly.entity_id
_entity_poly.type
_entity_poly.pdbx_seq_one_letter_code
_entity_poly.pdbx_strand_id
1 'polypeptide(L)'
;MLTRYRIWIVVLVAVWLGAGPLPAAPATAPSQAAPAPTADEVPAADSLYRSAVNLLLNASAPARAPRMVTLLEFAHALAPTDARVARMLGDLRLTGEAYDAAAEAFQIALNRRSDDHALQLQLLALHLRRLQRADQRLEMLTSVAADQALPAALRAQAAVEAAAIEFNRARGAQARALLRRALELDPHHPFARLQLAPATAPAARTQPASAPASAPAGRLTLSVAPVLAVAAVGEPLAVEVTLTNAGQALVPLSAGGAPGPVVRLRAVPGGDKQAPKAFADLPPATLPAPAYLAPGQAVRTTVDLDAGALHVYLVARPLERVELTVTGELAGASSQPASLARASLGADARTLDAAMLDIVRAIKRGRAEDKMRAARRVGAMLRLHERAAEGETKLPADLGPNACKPMLLSMMRALMGDSAAAVRAEMIAALQDLARLDATMRELLVPAWRDSSSLVRLRVLELYVTHRPTDWQARAAAMRDDADPRLRLLAKAAL
;
A
#
# COMPACT_ATOMS: atom_id res chain seq x y z
N MET A 1 2.03 47.59 -0.88
CA MET A 1 1.57 46.20 -1.08
C MET A 1 2.69 45.14 -1.12
N LEU A 2 3.98 45.51 -1.19
CA LEU A 2 5.12 44.55 -1.19
C LEU A 2 5.63 44.14 0.21
N THR A 3 5.11 44.71 1.28
CA THR A 3 5.57 44.48 2.67
C THR A 3 4.80 43.39 3.43
N ARG A 4 3.64 42.93 2.90
CA ARG A 4 2.81 41.90 3.56
C ARG A 4 3.18 40.45 3.22
N TYR A 5 3.98 40.22 2.17
CA TYR A 5 4.36 38.87 1.72
C TYR A 5 5.62 38.30 2.39
N ARG A 6 6.39 39.11 3.13
CA ARG A 6 7.58 38.64 3.89
C ARG A 6 7.23 37.99 5.22
N ILE A 7 6.04 38.25 5.77
CA ILE A 7 5.64 37.79 7.12
C ILE A 7 5.25 36.31 7.15
N TRP A 8 4.77 35.73 6.04
CA TRP A 8 4.38 34.32 5.99
C TRP A 8 5.55 33.33 5.85
N ILE A 9 6.69 33.76 5.31
CA ILE A 9 7.85 32.88 5.07
C ILE A 9 8.70 32.72 6.33
N VAL A 10 8.73 33.73 7.20
CA VAL A 10 9.45 33.68 8.49
C VAL A 10 8.75 32.75 9.50
N VAL A 11 7.41 32.61 9.43
CA VAL A 11 6.66 31.74 10.34
C VAL A 11 6.90 30.24 10.07
N LEU A 12 7.22 29.85 8.83
CA LEU A 12 7.47 28.44 8.52
C LEU A 12 8.89 27.97 8.91
N VAL A 13 9.86 28.89 8.97
CA VAL A 13 11.26 28.61 9.37
C VAL A 13 11.47 28.80 10.88
N ALA A 14 10.74 29.73 11.51
CA ALA A 14 10.84 29.98 12.96
C ALA A 14 10.21 28.89 13.85
N VAL A 15 9.31 28.05 13.30
CA VAL A 15 8.78 26.88 14.03
C VAL A 15 9.87 25.82 14.30
N TRP A 16 11.02 25.90 13.62
CA TRP A 16 12.09 24.89 13.77
C TRP A 16 13.34 25.34 14.56
N LEU A 17 13.75 26.62 14.62
CA LEU A 17 15.12 26.95 15.09
C LEU A 17 15.35 28.25 15.92
N GLY A 18 14.37 28.95 16.49
CA GLY A 18 14.66 30.23 17.18
C GLY A 18 13.81 30.58 18.41
N ALA A 19 14.35 30.34 19.60
CA ALA A 19 13.83 30.83 20.87
C ALA A 19 14.20 32.32 21.10
N GLY A 20 13.26 33.21 20.78
CA GLY A 20 13.14 34.56 21.34
C GLY A 20 11.65 34.82 21.62
N PRO A 21 11.26 35.55 22.69
CA PRO A 21 9.88 35.57 23.17
C PRO A 21 8.98 36.30 22.17
N LEU A 22 8.37 35.53 21.28
CA LEU A 22 7.22 35.95 20.51
C LEU A 22 6.09 36.34 21.48
N PRO A 23 5.27 37.36 21.15
CA PRO A 23 3.99 37.52 21.84
C PRO A 23 3.28 36.18 21.76
N ALA A 24 2.90 35.62 22.91
CA ALA A 24 2.35 34.28 23.01
C ALA A 24 1.23 34.14 21.98
N ALA A 25 1.53 33.47 20.87
CA ALA A 25 0.50 33.01 19.95
C ALA A 25 -0.47 32.24 20.85
N PRO A 26 -1.79 32.50 20.77
CA PRO A 26 -2.76 31.81 21.61
C PRO A 26 -2.44 30.34 21.48
N ALA A 27 -2.02 29.72 22.59
CA ALA A 27 -1.47 28.38 22.57
C ALA A 27 -2.46 27.52 21.82
N THR A 28 -2.11 27.13 20.59
CA THR A 28 -2.95 26.29 19.76
C THR A 28 -3.13 25.06 20.61
N ALA A 29 -4.34 24.89 21.16
CA ALA A 29 -4.63 23.83 22.11
C ALA A 29 -4.03 22.55 21.51
N PRO A 30 -3.20 21.82 22.28
CA PRO A 30 -2.46 20.67 21.76
C PRO A 30 -3.44 19.83 20.95
N SER A 31 -3.18 19.73 19.64
CA SER A 31 -4.06 19.02 18.71
C SER A 31 -4.36 17.68 19.33
N GLN A 32 -5.61 17.51 19.76
CA GLN A 32 -6.01 16.39 20.60
C GLN A 32 -5.63 15.14 19.82
N ALA A 33 -4.68 14.36 20.35
CA ALA A 33 -4.16 13.20 19.64
C ALA A 33 -5.35 12.33 19.21
N ALA A 34 -5.40 11.98 17.92
CA ALA A 34 -6.47 11.15 17.41
C ALA A 34 -6.61 9.91 18.31
N PRO A 35 -7.83 9.51 18.69
CA PRO A 35 -8.02 8.34 19.54
C PRO A 35 -7.33 7.14 18.90
N ALA A 36 -6.71 6.30 19.74
CA ALA A 36 -6.09 5.07 19.27
C ALA A 36 -7.14 4.20 18.56
N PRO A 37 -6.80 3.55 17.44
CA PRO A 37 -7.74 2.69 16.73
C PRO A 37 -8.17 1.54 17.66
N THR A 38 -9.46 1.24 17.64
CA THR A 38 -10.02 0.09 18.32
C THR A 38 -9.50 -1.21 17.70
N ALA A 39 -9.58 -2.31 18.45
CA ALA A 39 -9.11 -3.62 17.99
C ALA A 39 -9.77 -4.10 16.69
N ASP A 40 -10.99 -3.63 16.39
CA ASP A 40 -11.76 -4.01 15.20
C ASP A 40 -11.48 -3.10 13.99
N GLU A 41 -10.96 -1.89 14.21
CA GLU A 41 -10.68 -0.91 13.15
C GLU A 41 -9.41 -1.26 12.37
N VAL A 42 -8.38 -1.77 13.04
CA VAL A 42 -7.13 -2.20 12.40
C VAL A 42 -7.36 -3.29 11.33
N PRO A 43 -8.04 -4.42 11.62
CA PRO A 43 -8.28 -5.43 10.59
C PRO A 43 -9.24 -4.93 9.50
N ALA A 44 -10.18 -4.03 9.81
CA ALA A 44 -11.03 -3.38 8.80
C ALA A 44 -10.21 -2.50 7.84
N ALA A 45 -9.28 -1.71 8.37
CA ALA A 45 -8.36 -0.90 7.57
C ALA A 45 -7.49 -1.79 6.66
N ASP A 46 -6.99 -2.91 7.17
CA ASP A 46 -6.19 -3.87 6.40
C ASP A 46 -7.00 -4.52 5.26
N SER A 47 -8.28 -4.86 5.53
CA SER A 47 -9.21 -5.34 4.49
C SER A 47 -9.45 -4.31 3.37
N LEU A 48 -9.68 -3.04 3.73
CA LEU A 48 -9.86 -1.96 2.76
C LEU A 48 -8.59 -1.72 1.93
N TYR A 49 -7.43 -1.73 2.58
CA TYR A 49 -6.14 -1.63 1.91
C TYR A 49 -5.93 -2.78 0.91
N ARG A 50 -6.22 -4.04 1.29
CA ARG A 50 -6.18 -5.18 0.36
C ARG A 50 -7.09 -4.98 -0.84
N SER A 51 -8.33 -4.52 -0.62
CA SER A 51 -9.24 -4.23 -1.73
C SER A 51 -8.71 -3.14 -2.66
N ALA A 52 -8.07 -2.10 -2.12
CA ALA A 52 -7.46 -1.06 -2.93
C ALA A 52 -6.27 -1.58 -3.76
N VAL A 53 -5.44 -2.45 -3.17
CA VAL A 53 -4.35 -3.15 -3.88
C VAL A 53 -4.91 -4.06 -4.99
N ASN A 54 -6.00 -4.78 -4.72
CA ASN A 54 -6.67 -5.62 -5.73
C ASN A 54 -7.18 -4.81 -6.91
N LEU A 55 -7.74 -3.62 -6.66
CA LEU A 55 -8.14 -2.71 -7.72
C LEU A 55 -6.95 -2.20 -8.51
N LEU A 56 -5.82 -1.90 -7.87
CA LEU A 56 -4.61 -1.45 -8.57
C LEU A 56 -4.15 -2.49 -9.60
N LEU A 57 -4.13 -3.76 -9.21
CA LEU A 57 -3.70 -4.88 -10.05
C LEU A 57 -4.74 -5.27 -11.10
N ASN A 58 -6.01 -4.98 -10.88
CA ASN A 58 -7.06 -5.21 -11.87
C ASN A 58 -7.31 -3.97 -12.74
N ALA A 59 -6.54 -3.85 -13.82
CA ALA A 59 -6.62 -2.71 -14.75
C ALA A 59 -8.00 -2.52 -15.41
N SER A 60 -8.84 -3.55 -15.45
CA SER A 60 -10.16 -3.51 -16.11
C SER A 60 -11.28 -2.93 -15.23
N ALA A 61 -11.01 -2.62 -13.96
CA ALA A 61 -12.04 -2.17 -13.03
C ALA A 61 -12.60 -0.78 -13.40
N PRO A 62 -13.94 -0.61 -13.50
CA PRO A 62 -14.54 0.69 -13.75
C PRO A 62 -14.31 1.64 -12.58
N ALA A 63 -14.11 2.93 -12.88
CA ALA A 63 -13.86 3.99 -11.90
C ALA A 63 -12.73 3.65 -10.90
N ARG A 64 -11.70 2.91 -11.34
CA ARG A 64 -10.63 2.36 -10.51
C ARG A 64 -10.01 3.38 -9.56
N ALA A 65 -9.54 4.52 -10.08
CA ALA A 65 -8.82 5.51 -9.26
C ALA A 65 -9.71 6.14 -8.16
N PRO A 66 -10.92 6.66 -8.46
CA PRO A 66 -11.82 7.13 -7.40
C PRO A 66 -12.17 6.07 -6.35
N ARG A 67 -12.38 4.81 -6.78
CA ARG A 67 -12.65 3.68 -5.86
C ARG A 67 -11.46 3.43 -4.93
N MET A 68 -10.25 3.36 -5.48
CA MET A 68 -9.03 3.17 -4.70
C MET A 68 -8.82 4.28 -3.66
N VAL A 69 -8.94 5.54 -4.08
CA VAL A 69 -8.83 6.69 -3.16
C VAL A 69 -9.87 6.58 -2.04
N THR A 70 -11.12 6.30 -2.38
CA THR A 70 -12.20 6.13 -1.38
C THR A 70 -11.87 5.04 -0.36
N LEU A 71 -11.48 3.84 -0.83
CA LEU A 71 -11.11 2.72 0.04
C LEU A 71 -9.97 3.08 0.99
N LEU A 72 -8.94 3.74 0.47
CA LEU A 72 -7.78 4.14 1.26
C LEU A 72 -8.08 5.28 2.24
N GLU A 73 -8.99 6.21 1.90
CA GLU A 73 -9.45 7.23 2.84
C GLU A 73 -10.26 6.63 3.99
N PHE A 74 -11.08 5.61 3.72
CA PHE A 74 -11.71 4.83 4.78
C PHE A 74 -10.69 4.07 5.62
N ALA A 75 -9.72 3.40 4.99
CA ALA A 75 -8.66 2.69 5.70
C ALA A 75 -7.85 3.65 6.59
N HIS A 76 -7.54 4.85 6.09
CA HIS A 76 -6.81 5.88 6.81
C HIS A 76 -7.64 6.45 7.97
N ALA A 77 -8.95 6.63 7.80
CA ALA A 77 -9.80 7.08 8.90
C ALA A 77 -9.87 6.06 10.05
N LEU A 78 -9.85 4.76 9.73
CA LEU A 78 -9.87 3.67 10.71
C LEU A 78 -8.49 3.46 11.35
N ALA A 79 -7.41 3.65 10.60
CA ALA A 79 -6.04 3.48 11.05
C ALA A 79 -5.16 4.66 10.56
N PRO A 80 -5.28 5.86 11.18
CA PRO A 80 -4.63 7.08 10.67
C PRO A 80 -3.12 7.02 10.71
N THR A 81 -2.56 6.08 11.48
CA THR A 81 -1.11 5.92 11.58
C THR A 81 -0.55 4.75 10.77
N ASP A 82 -1.34 4.09 9.93
CA ASP A 82 -0.82 3.05 9.02
C ASP A 82 -0.03 3.70 7.87
N ALA A 83 1.30 3.50 7.91
CA ALA A 83 2.22 4.07 6.93
C ALA A 83 2.01 3.55 5.51
N ARG A 84 1.51 2.31 5.35
CA ARG A 84 1.26 1.70 4.03
C ARG A 84 0.11 2.41 3.33
N VAL A 85 -0.99 2.61 4.07
CA VAL A 85 -2.18 3.33 3.60
C VAL A 85 -1.83 4.78 3.28
N ALA A 86 -1.14 5.47 4.19
CA ALA A 86 -0.75 6.85 4.01
C ALA A 86 0.19 7.04 2.79
N ARG A 87 1.16 6.14 2.61
CA ARG A 87 2.02 6.16 1.42
C ARG A 87 1.22 6.00 0.13
N MET A 88 0.35 4.98 0.04
CA MET A 88 -0.44 4.73 -1.17
C MET A 88 -1.40 5.88 -1.48
N LEU A 89 -2.00 6.50 -0.45
CA LEU A 89 -2.76 7.74 -0.61
C LEU A 89 -1.90 8.87 -1.16
N GLY A 90 -0.70 9.06 -0.64
CA GLY A 90 0.23 10.07 -1.11
C GLY A 90 0.60 9.88 -2.59
N ASP A 91 0.89 8.65 -3.01
CA ASP A 91 1.20 8.32 -4.41
C ASP A 91 0.01 8.58 -5.35
N LEU A 92 -1.20 8.20 -4.95
CA LEU A 92 -2.42 8.48 -5.73
C LEU A 92 -2.74 9.97 -5.80
N ARG A 93 -2.60 10.70 -4.68
CA ARG A 93 -2.82 12.15 -4.63
C ARG A 93 -1.78 12.91 -5.43
N LEU A 94 -0.53 12.46 -5.41
CA LEU A 94 0.53 12.99 -6.26
C LEU A 94 0.18 12.82 -7.74
N THR A 95 -0.31 11.64 -8.13
CA THR A 95 -0.76 11.35 -9.50
C THR A 95 -1.97 12.21 -9.90
N GLY A 96 -2.86 12.51 -8.97
CA GLY A 96 -3.99 13.42 -9.15
C GLY A 96 -3.66 14.91 -8.95
N GLU A 97 -2.37 15.27 -8.90
CA GLU A 97 -1.86 16.64 -8.70
C GLU A 97 -2.34 17.33 -7.40
N ALA A 98 -2.86 16.58 -6.44
CA ALA A 98 -3.27 17.07 -5.12
C ALA A 98 -2.05 17.18 -4.18
N TYR A 99 -1.10 18.05 -4.54
CA TYR A 99 0.24 18.11 -3.92
C TYR A 99 0.23 18.33 -2.39
N ASP A 100 -0.66 19.17 -1.88
CA ASP A 100 -0.75 19.44 -0.43
C ASP A 100 -1.23 18.21 0.35
N ALA A 101 -2.27 17.55 -0.16
CA ALA A 101 -2.82 16.33 0.43
C ALA A 101 -1.86 15.14 0.27
N ALA A 102 -1.02 15.12 -0.77
CA ALA A 102 0.05 14.15 -0.95
C ALA A 102 1.18 14.37 0.08
N ALA A 103 1.60 15.62 0.29
CA ALA A 103 2.62 15.97 1.28
C ALA A 103 2.19 15.58 2.70
N GLU A 104 0.93 15.85 3.07
CA GLU A 104 0.37 15.44 4.36
C GLU A 104 0.42 13.91 4.54
N ALA A 105 -0.01 13.16 3.52
CA ALA A 105 -0.02 11.70 3.58
C ALA A 105 1.42 11.12 3.66
N PHE A 106 2.37 11.68 2.91
CA PHE A 106 3.78 11.28 3.01
C PHE A 106 4.39 11.63 4.37
N GLN A 107 4.04 12.76 4.97
CA GLN A 107 4.48 13.11 6.32
C GLN A 107 3.97 12.09 7.35
N ILE A 108 2.71 11.67 7.26
CA ILE A 108 2.14 10.63 8.13
C ILE A 108 2.92 9.32 7.98
N ALA A 109 3.24 8.91 6.75
CA ALA A 109 4.05 7.73 6.50
C ALA A 109 5.48 7.85 7.06
N LEU A 110 6.13 9.02 6.93
CA LEU A 110 7.46 9.29 7.48
C LEU A 110 7.50 9.31 9.01
N ASN A 111 6.43 9.72 9.68
CA ASN A 111 6.35 9.68 11.14
C ASN A 111 6.46 8.25 11.70
N ARG A 112 6.21 7.24 10.88
CA ARG A 112 6.38 5.82 11.22
C ARG A 112 7.63 5.18 10.62
N ARG A 113 8.13 5.70 9.49
CA ARG A 113 9.31 5.22 8.77
C ARG A 113 10.25 6.38 8.49
N SER A 114 10.85 6.92 9.54
CA SER A 114 11.73 8.10 9.47
C SER A 114 13.01 7.85 8.67
N ASP A 115 13.31 6.60 8.36
CA ASP A 115 14.45 6.12 7.58
C ASP A 115 14.18 5.98 6.07
N ASP A 116 12.94 6.20 5.62
CA ASP A 116 12.58 6.11 4.19
C ASP A 116 13.03 7.35 3.41
N HIS A 117 14.28 7.33 2.97
CA HIS A 117 14.89 8.48 2.31
C HIS A 117 14.24 8.82 0.96
N ALA A 118 13.73 7.85 0.20
CA ALA A 118 12.97 8.15 -1.03
C ALA A 118 11.70 8.97 -0.71
N LEU A 119 10.99 8.62 0.35
CA LEU A 119 9.79 9.34 0.78
C LEU A 119 10.12 10.75 1.29
N GLN A 120 11.25 10.91 2.01
CA GLN A 120 11.76 12.23 2.39
C GLN A 120 12.08 13.12 1.18
N LEU A 121 12.69 12.55 0.14
CA LEU A 121 13.00 13.27 -1.08
C LEU A 121 11.74 13.66 -1.88
N GLN A 122 10.74 12.77 -1.94
CA GLN A 122 9.44 13.10 -2.51
C GLN A 122 8.77 14.25 -1.76
N LEU A 123 8.80 14.23 -0.42
CA LEU A 123 8.24 15.30 0.41
C LEU A 123 9.00 16.62 0.21
N LEU A 124 10.34 16.59 0.19
CA LEU A 124 11.16 17.77 -0.12
C LEU A 124 10.79 18.34 -1.49
N ALA A 125 10.70 17.50 -2.52
CA ALA A 125 10.32 17.92 -3.86
C ALA A 125 8.92 18.57 -3.91
N LEU A 126 7.95 18.03 -3.17
CA LEU A 126 6.62 18.62 -3.03
C LEU A 126 6.67 20.02 -2.41
N HIS A 127 7.43 20.20 -1.33
CA HIS A 127 7.60 21.51 -0.71
C HIS A 127 8.27 22.51 -1.66
N LEU A 128 9.30 22.10 -2.40
CA LEU A 128 9.95 22.98 -3.39
C LEU A 128 9.01 23.40 -4.52
N ARG A 129 8.09 22.52 -4.96
CA ARG A 129 7.07 22.85 -5.97
C ARG A 129 6.10 23.93 -5.50
N ARG A 130 5.78 23.98 -4.19
CA ARG A 130 4.91 25.02 -3.61
C ARG A 130 5.58 26.39 -3.59
N LEU A 131 6.90 26.44 -3.52
CA LEU A 131 7.67 27.68 -3.54
C LEU A 131 7.86 28.16 -4.97
N GLN A 132 7.33 29.34 -5.30
CA GLN A 132 7.44 29.90 -6.66
C GLN A 132 8.78 30.61 -6.91
N ARG A 133 9.39 31.18 -5.86
CA ARG A 133 10.60 32.01 -6.00
C ARG A 133 11.87 31.21 -5.73
N ALA A 134 12.88 31.41 -6.56
CA ALA A 134 14.18 30.77 -6.39
C ALA A 134 14.86 31.12 -5.06
N ASP A 135 14.67 32.34 -4.52
CA ASP A 135 15.21 32.72 -3.21
C ASP A 135 14.59 31.92 -2.07
N GLN A 136 13.27 31.71 -2.10
CA GLN A 136 12.58 30.93 -1.08
C GLN A 136 13.00 29.46 -1.12
N ARG A 137 13.15 28.90 -2.33
CA ARG A 137 13.66 27.54 -2.51
C ARG A 137 15.08 27.41 -1.96
N LEU A 138 15.96 28.36 -2.29
CA LEU A 138 17.34 28.37 -1.82
C LEU A 138 17.43 28.51 -0.30
N GLU A 139 16.63 29.40 0.29
CA GLU A 139 16.52 29.57 1.75
C GLU A 139 16.08 28.27 2.43
N MET A 140 15.00 27.64 1.94
CA MET A 140 14.51 26.37 2.45
C MET A 140 15.58 25.26 2.34
N LEU A 141 16.19 25.11 1.17
CA LEU A 141 17.21 24.08 0.93
C LEU A 141 18.45 24.26 1.80
N THR A 142 18.88 25.51 2.01
CA THR A 142 20.01 25.82 2.88
C THR A 142 19.69 25.53 4.34
N SER A 143 18.45 25.83 4.78
CA SER A 143 17.95 25.45 6.11
C SER A 143 17.95 23.93 6.29
N VAL A 144 17.41 23.18 5.32
CA VAL A 144 17.40 21.71 5.34
C VAL A 144 18.83 21.16 5.38
N ALA A 145 19.76 21.71 4.60
CA ALA A 145 21.16 21.27 4.58
C ALA A 145 21.91 21.53 5.90
N ALA A 146 21.49 22.55 6.67
CA ALA A 146 22.10 22.93 7.95
C ALA A 146 21.54 22.14 9.16
N ASP A 147 20.34 21.56 9.04
CA ASP A 147 19.62 20.93 10.13
C ASP A 147 20.18 19.55 10.53
N GLN A 148 20.88 19.50 11.66
CA GLN A 148 21.54 18.29 12.15
C GLN A 148 20.59 17.17 12.57
N ALA A 149 19.30 17.47 12.80
CA ALA A 149 18.30 16.45 13.11
C ALA A 149 17.94 15.60 11.88
N LEU A 150 18.23 16.08 10.67
CA LEU A 150 17.91 15.39 9.43
C LEU A 150 19.03 14.42 8.99
N PRO A 151 18.67 13.30 8.32
CA PRO A 151 19.65 12.37 7.77
C PRO A 151 20.66 13.06 6.84
N ALA A 152 21.93 12.66 6.94
CA ALA A 152 23.02 13.29 6.17
C ALA A 152 22.78 13.26 4.66
N ALA A 153 22.20 12.17 4.13
CA ALA A 153 21.85 12.03 2.72
C ALA A 153 20.80 13.06 2.26
N LEU A 154 19.76 13.31 3.07
CA LEU A 154 18.75 14.32 2.77
C LEU A 154 19.36 15.73 2.76
N ARG A 155 20.23 16.03 3.74
CA ARG A 155 20.95 17.30 3.79
C ARG A 155 21.87 17.49 2.59
N ALA A 156 22.58 16.43 2.18
CA ALA A 156 23.46 16.45 1.02
C ALA A 156 22.68 16.71 -0.27
N GLN A 157 21.54 16.03 -0.48
CA GLN A 157 20.67 16.29 -1.63
C GLN A 157 20.14 17.73 -1.61
N ALA A 158 19.74 18.26 -0.45
CA ALA A 158 19.29 19.65 -0.35
C ALA A 158 20.39 20.65 -0.74
N ALA A 159 21.64 20.40 -0.34
CA ALA A 159 22.79 21.21 -0.76
C ALA A 159 23.04 21.11 -2.28
N VAL A 160 22.82 19.94 -2.89
CA VAL A 160 22.93 19.77 -4.36
C VAL A 160 21.84 20.54 -5.11
N GLU A 161 20.59 20.46 -4.66
CA GLU A 161 19.49 21.23 -5.26
C GLU A 161 19.73 22.75 -5.12
N ALA A 162 20.26 23.19 -3.97
CA ALA A 162 20.65 24.58 -3.75
C ALA A 162 21.76 25.00 -4.73
N ALA A 163 22.75 24.14 -4.97
CA ALA A 163 23.82 24.40 -5.94
C ALA A 163 23.27 24.54 -7.36
N ALA A 164 22.28 23.74 -7.75
CA ALA A 164 21.64 23.85 -9.06
C ALA A 164 20.95 25.21 -9.26
N ILE A 165 20.29 25.73 -8.23
CA ILE A 165 19.70 27.09 -8.26
C ILE A 165 20.80 28.15 -8.45
N GLU A 166 21.93 28.05 -7.73
CA GLU A 166 23.02 29.02 -7.85
C GLU A 166 23.75 28.96 -9.19
N PHE A 167 23.88 27.77 -9.80
CA PHE A 167 24.37 27.66 -11.18
C PHE A 167 23.45 28.39 -12.17
N ASN A 168 22.13 28.22 -12.04
CA ASN A 168 21.15 28.92 -12.88
C ASN A 168 21.18 30.44 -12.70
N ARG A 169 21.70 30.93 -11.56
CA ARG A 169 21.93 32.35 -11.26
C ARG A 169 23.31 32.87 -11.67
N ALA A 170 24.10 32.06 -12.38
CA ALA A 170 25.48 32.33 -12.74
C ALA A 170 26.43 32.56 -11.54
N ARG A 171 26.09 32.05 -10.35
CA ARG A 171 26.92 32.16 -9.13
C ARG A 171 27.77 30.90 -8.91
N GLY A 172 28.60 30.57 -9.88
CA GLY A 172 29.35 29.30 -9.93
C GLY A 172 30.25 29.03 -8.72
N ALA A 173 30.80 30.06 -8.06
CA ALA A 173 31.61 29.88 -6.84
C ALA A 173 30.77 29.37 -5.65
N GLN A 174 29.58 29.95 -5.46
CA GLN A 174 28.64 29.57 -4.40
C GLN A 174 28.08 28.17 -4.66
N ALA A 175 27.71 27.88 -5.92
CA ALA A 175 27.28 26.55 -6.32
C ALA A 175 28.34 25.47 -6.01
N ARG A 176 29.62 25.72 -6.35
CA ARG A 176 30.71 24.78 -6.02
C ARG A 176 30.91 24.62 -4.51
N ALA A 177 30.75 25.67 -3.71
CA ALA A 177 30.82 25.56 -2.26
C ALA A 177 29.72 24.64 -1.69
N LEU A 178 28.49 24.77 -2.19
CA LEU A 178 27.37 23.90 -1.83
C LEU A 178 27.59 22.45 -2.26
N LEU A 179 28.18 22.20 -3.43
CA LEU A 179 28.54 20.84 -3.84
C LEU A 179 29.64 20.23 -2.95
N ARG A 180 30.63 21.02 -2.50
CA ARG A 180 31.62 20.53 -1.54
C ARG A 180 30.96 20.20 -0.21
N ARG A 181 30.05 21.06 0.25
CA ARG A 181 29.25 20.80 1.45
C ARG A 181 28.42 19.51 1.31
N ALA A 182 27.83 19.26 0.15
CA ALA A 182 27.14 18.00 -0.11
C ALA A 182 28.08 16.78 0.03
N LEU A 183 29.33 16.87 -0.43
CA LEU A 183 30.33 15.80 -0.27
C LEU A 183 30.86 15.66 1.16
N GLU A 184 30.89 16.73 1.95
CA GLU A 184 31.19 16.66 3.39
C GLU A 184 30.09 15.91 4.14
N LEU A 185 28.83 16.14 3.76
CA LEU A 185 27.66 15.49 4.35
C LEU A 185 27.51 14.05 3.88
N ASP A 186 27.72 13.79 2.59
CA ASP A 186 27.66 12.49 1.95
C ASP A 186 28.81 12.34 0.93
N PRO A 187 29.94 11.74 1.33
CA PRO A 187 31.12 11.55 0.47
C PRO A 187 30.85 10.74 -0.81
N HIS A 188 29.75 10.00 -0.86
CA HIS A 188 29.38 9.15 -1.98
C HIS A 188 28.31 9.77 -2.88
N HIS A 189 27.92 11.03 -2.64
CA HIS A 189 26.87 11.68 -3.41
C HIS A 189 27.24 11.77 -4.91
N PRO A 190 26.53 11.08 -5.82
CA PRO A 190 27.00 10.86 -7.18
C PRO A 190 27.05 12.15 -8.00
N PHE A 191 26.01 12.99 -7.89
CA PHE A 191 25.94 14.24 -8.64
C PHE A 191 27.01 15.25 -8.21
N ALA A 192 27.23 15.45 -6.91
CA ALA A 192 28.25 16.36 -6.41
C ALA A 192 29.67 15.92 -6.81
N ARG A 193 29.96 14.61 -6.79
CA ARG A 193 31.24 14.08 -7.30
C ARG A 193 31.43 14.35 -8.79
N LEU A 194 30.39 14.11 -9.59
CA LEU A 194 30.44 14.35 -11.04
C LEU A 194 30.70 15.83 -11.36
N GLN A 195 30.01 16.74 -10.67
CA GLN A 195 30.12 18.18 -10.91
C GLN A 195 31.44 18.81 -10.40
N LEU A 196 32.08 18.20 -9.40
CA LEU A 196 33.37 18.67 -8.85
C LEU A 196 34.59 17.95 -9.41
N ALA A 197 34.40 16.94 -10.27
CA ALA A 197 35.51 16.26 -10.91
C ALA A 197 36.35 17.26 -11.74
N PRO A 198 37.70 17.21 -11.65
CA PRO A 198 38.56 18.14 -12.39
C PRO A 198 38.35 17.96 -13.90
N ALA A 199 38.27 19.08 -14.63
CA ALA A 199 37.97 19.11 -16.07
C ALA A 199 39.07 18.48 -16.97
N THR A 200 40.10 17.87 -16.38
CA THR A 200 41.34 17.41 -17.03
C THR A 200 41.26 16.02 -17.65
N ALA A 201 40.12 15.34 -17.62
CA ALA A 201 39.93 14.12 -18.40
C ALA A 201 39.14 14.44 -19.68
N PRO A 202 39.77 14.50 -20.87
CA PRO A 202 39.06 14.46 -22.15
C PRO A 202 38.53 13.03 -22.38
N ALA A 203 37.67 12.56 -21.50
CA ALA A 203 36.77 11.46 -21.79
C ALA A 203 35.58 12.08 -22.51
N ALA A 204 35.23 11.52 -23.68
CA ALA A 204 34.03 11.89 -24.42
C ALA A 204 32.88 12.15 -23.43
N ARG A 205 32.29 13.35 -23.47
CA ARG A 205 31.04 13.67 -22.78
C ARG A 205 29.90 12.93 -23.48
N THR A 206 29.96 11.60 -23.52
CA THR A 206 28.76 10.81 -23.44
C THR A 206 28.17 11.16 -22.09
N GLN A 207 27.20 12.08 -22.11
CA GLN A 207 26.22 12.27 -21.06
C GLN A 207 25.94 10.86 -20.53
N PRO A 208 26.28 10.53 -19.26
CA PRO A 208 26.00 9.21 -18.74
C PRO A 208 24.51 9.06 -18.95
N ALA A 209 24.12 8.17 -19.85
CA ALA A 209 22.74 7.79 -20.00
C ALA A 209 22.31 7.50 -18.56
N SER A 210 21.28 8.20 -18.10
CA SER A 210 20.65 8.04 -16.80
C SER A 210 19.97 6.66 -16.69
N ALA A 211 20.59 5.63 -17.26
CA ALA A 211 20.42 4.27 -16.85
C ALA A 211 20.91 4.21 -15.40
N PRO A 212 20.07 3.79 -14.44
CA PRO A 212 20.53 3.53 -13.09
C PRO A 212 21.72 2.59 -13.22
N ALA A 213 22.88 2.99 -12.71
CA ALA A 213 24.07 2.15 -12.71
C ALA A 213 23.64 0.81 -12.13
N SER A 214 23.56 -0.22 -12.98
CA SER A 214 23.23 -1.56 -12.53
C SER A 214 24.25 -1.88 -11.45
N ALA A 215 23.77 -2.10 -10.22
CA ALA A 215 24.64 -2.49 -9.14
C ALA A 215 25.48 -3.65 -9.67
N PRO A 216 26.82 -3.61 -9.55
CA PRO A 216 27.68 -4.64 -10.13
C PRO A 216 27.17 -5.99 -9.65
N ALA A 217 26.88 -6.86 -10.63
CA ALA A 217 26.17 -8.12 -10.41
C ALA A 217 26.80 -8.88 -9.24
N GLY A 218 25.96 -9.35 -8.30
CA GLY A 218 26.40 -10.19 -7.18
C GLY A 218 26.72 -9.46 -5.87
N ARG A 219 26.56 -8.14 -5.77
CA ARG A 219 26.67 -7.43 -4.47
C ARG A 219 25.39 -7.45 -3.65
N LEU A 220 24.24 -7.52 -4.31
CA LEU A 220 22.94 -7.53 -3.67
C LEU A 220 22.38 -8.96 -3.66
N THR A 221 21.93 -9.40 -2.49
CA THR A 221 21.19 -10.65 -2.32
C THR A 221 19.76 -10.31 -1.95
N LEU A 222 18.83 -10.80 -2.75
CA LEU A 222 17.40 -10.70 -2.53
C LEU A 222 16.91 -12.03 -1.96
N SER A 223 16.39 -12.00 -0.73
CA SER A 223 15.68 -13.13 -0.14
C SER A 223 14.19 -12.84 -0.09
N VAL A 224 13.41 -13.83 -0.46
CA VAL A 224 11.97 -13.87 -0.20
C VAL A 224 11.77 -14.97 0.83
N ALA A 225 11.07 -14.67 1.91
CA ALA A 225 10.74 -15.62 2.96
C ALA A 225 9.24 -15.56 3.26
N PRO A 226 8.56 -16.69 3.47
CA PRO A 226 7.15 -16.66 3.83
C PRO A 226 6.99 -16.15 5.27
N VAL A 227 6.00 -15.27 5.49
CA VAL A 227 5.63 -14.88 6.87
C VAL A 227 5.02 -16.08 7.61
N LEU A 228 4.21 -16.86 6.90
CA LEU A 228 3.69 -18.15 7.33
C LEU A 228 3.97 -19.19 6.24
N ALA A 229 4.61 -20.30 6.60
CA ALA A 229 4.86 -21.38 5.65
C ALA A 229 3.56 -22.01 5.12
N VAL A 230 2.52 -22.06 5.96
CA VAL A 230 1.18 -22.52 5.59
C VAL A 230 0.15 -21.57 6.17
N ALA A 231 -0.63 -20.91 5.31
CA ALA A 231 -1.77 -20.07 5.75
C ALA A 231 -3.09 -20.81 5.57
N ALA A 232 -4.05 -20.60 6.47
CA ALA A 232 -5.39 -21.17 6.31
C ALA A 232 -6.18 -20.44 5.21
N VAL A 233 -7.27 -21.05 4.72
CA VAL A 233 -8.19 -20.34 3.83
C VAL A 233 -8.75 -19.10 4.53
N GLY A 234 -8.73 -17.96 3.85
CA GLY A 234 -9.11 -16.67 4.42
C GLY A 234 -8.05 -16.03 5.31
N GLU A 235 -6.83 -16.56 5.38
CA GLU A 235 -5.67 -15.85 5.92
C GLU A 235 -4.83 -15.29 4.76
N PRO A 236 -4.26 -14.08 4.92
CA PRO A 236 -3.42 -13.50 3.88
C PRO A 236 -2.16 -14.34 3.67
N LEU A 237 -1.79 -14.52 2.41
CA LEU A 237 -0.51 -15.12 2.05
C LEU A 237 0.52 -14.00 1.95
N ALA A 238 1.39 -13.86 2.95
CA ALA A 238 2.38 -12.81 2.97
C ALA A 238 3.81 -13.34 2.87
N VAL A 239 4.67 -12.56 2.22
CA VAL A 239 6.12 -12.77 2.18
C VAL A 239 6.85 -11.56 2.73
N GLU A 240 7.92 -11.81 3.47
CA GLU A 240 8.94 -10.81 3.78
C GLU A 240 9.99 -10.82 2.66
N VAL A 241 10.18 -9.66 2.04
CA VAL A 241 11.19 -9.44 1.01
C VAL A 241 12.32 -8.66 1.66
N THR A 242 13.52 -9.23 1.64
CA THR A 242 14.72 -8.64 2.24
C THR A 242 15.80 -8.45 1.18
N LEU A 243 16.32 -7.24 1.07
CA LEU A 243 17.46 -6.91 0.21
C LEU A 243 18.67 -6.65 1.10
N THR A 244 19.71 -7.46 0.94
CA THR A 244 20.94 -7.39 1.72
C THR A 244 22.11 -7.03 0.81
N ASN A 245 22.99 -6.14 1.28
CA ASN A 245 24.28 -5.93 0.64
C ASN A 245 25.29 -6.99 1.12
N ALA A 246 25.49 -8.02 0.31
CA ALA A 246 26.47 -9.08 0.56
C ALA A 246 27.90 -8.68 0.16
N GLY A 247 28.08 -7.53 -0.50
CA GLY A 247 29.39 -7.01 -0.90
C GLY A 247 30.13 -6.27 0.22
N GLN A 248 31.39 -5.94 -0.05
CA GLN A 248 32.26 -5.16 0.86
C GLN A 248 32.19 -3.64 0.65
N ALA A 249 31.43 -3.19 -0.37
CA ALA A 249 31.32 -1.77 -0.72
C ALA A 249 29.90 -1.26 -0.46
N LEU A 250 29.76 0.02 -0.15
CA LEU A 250 28.47 0.71 -0.09
C LEU A 250 27.75 0.59 -1.43
N VAL A 251 26.48 0.21 -1.40
CA VAL A 251 25.63 0.09 -2.61
C VAL A 251 24.57 1.20 -2.58
N PRO A 252 24.55 2.12 -3.56
CA PRO A 252 23.49 3.12 -3.65
C PRO A 252 22.15 2.45 -4.03
N LEU A 253 21.06 2.76 -3.31
CA LEU A 253 19.72 2.26 -3.65
C LEU A 253 18.83 3.32 -4.30
N SER A 254 18.96 4.59 -3.89
CA SER A 254 18.03 5.65 -4.27
C SER A 254 18.74 6.97 -4.61
N ALA A 255 19.80 6.89 -5.41
CA ALA A 255 20.51 8.09 -5.85
C ALA A 255 19.54 9.05 -6.59
N GLY A 256 19.40 10.28 -6.08
CA GLY A 256 18.66 11.36 -6.74
C GLY A 256 17.13 11.32 -6.61
N GLY A 257 16.58 10.73 -5.53
CA GLY A 257 15.13 10.77 -5.28
C GLY A 257 14.31 9.81 -6.13
N ALA A 258 14.97 8.85 -6.79
CA ALA A 258 14.28 7.73 -7.41
C ALA A 258 13.46 6.95 -6.35
N PRO A 259 12.30 6.39 -6.73
CA PRO A 259 11.55 5.51 -5.84
C PRO A 259 12.47 4.38 -5.36
N GLY A 260 12.24 3.93 -4.12
CA GLY A 260 12.97 2.80 -3.54
C GLY A 260 13.00 1.57 -4.44
N PRO A 261 13.95 0.64 -4.23
CA PRO A 261 14.03 -0.55 -5.06
C PRO A 261 12.69 -1.29 -5.01
N VAL A 262 12.12 -1.45 -6.21
CA VAL A 262 10.83 -2.12 -6.41
C VAL A 262 11.13 -3.53 -6.87
N VAL A 263 10.84 -4.51 -6.01
CA VAL A 263 11.00 -5.93 -6.33
C VAL A 263 9.72 -6.41 -6.99
N ARG A 264 9.83 -6.95 -8.20
CA ARG A 264 8.71 -7.63 -8.86
C ARG A 264 8.57 -9.02 -8.28
N LEU A 265 7.38 -9.36 -7.81
CA LEU A 265 7.09 -10.68 -7.25
C LEU A 265 6.38 -11.52 -8.29
N ARG A 266 6.75 -12.80 -8.35
CA ARG A 266 6.10 -13.80 -9.20
C ARG A 266 5.82 -15.05 -8.37
N ALA A 267 4.64 -15.63 -8.51
CA ALA A 267 4.28 -16.89 -7.87
C ALA A 267 3.98 -17.96 -8.92
N VAL A 268 4.48 -19.16 -8.71
CA VAL A 268 4.21 -20.34 -9.53
C VAL A 268 3.48 -21.36 -8.66
N PRO A 269 2.24 -21.75 -9.01
CA PRO A 269 1.55 -22.81 -8.30
C PRO A 269 2.19 -24.18 -8.59
N GLY A 270 2.37 -24.98 -7.55
CA GLY A 270 2.88 -26.35 -7.62
C GLY A 270 1.74 -27.35 -7.88
N GLY A 271 2.05 -28.42 -8.62
CA GLY A 271 1.22 -29.63 -8.71
C GLY A 271 -0.02 -29.56 -9.60
N ASP A 272 -0.58 -28.39 -9.89
CA ASP A 272 -1.78 -28.25 -10.74
C ASP A 272 -1.43 -27.96 -12.20
N LYS A 273 -1.71 -28.92 -13.10
CA LYS A 273 -1.51 -28.78 -14.55
C LYS A 273 -2.47 -27.78 -15.20
N GLN A 274 -3.61 -27.50 -14.56
CA GLN A 274 -4.60 -26.53 -15.02
C GLN A 274 -4.32 -25.12 -14.51
N ALA A 275 -3.39 -24.97 -13.57
CA ALA A 275 -3.05 -23.68 -13.04
C ALA A 275 -2.31 -22.80 -14.06
N PRO A 276 -2.44 -21.47 -13.99
CA PRO A 276 -1.61 -20.56 -14.76
C PRO A 276 -0.13 -20.86 -14.54
N LYS A 277 0.67 -20.81 -15.61
CA LYS A 277 2.13 -21.06 -15.52
C LYS A 277 2.82 -20.18 -14.47
N ALA A 278 2.33 -18.96 -14.29
CA ALA A 278 2.73 -18.06 -13.21
C ALA A 278 1.74 -16.91 -13.04
N PHE A 279 1.73 -16.35 -11.83
CA PHE A 279 1.13 -15.07 -11.50
C PHE A 279 2.25 -14.04 -11.43
N ALA A 280 2.33 -13.16 -12.44
CA ALA A 280 3.36 -12.12 -12.54
C ALA A 280 2.88 -10.75 -12.03
N ASP A 281 1.56 -10.54 -11.97
CA ASP A 281 0.93 -9.29 -11.53
C ASP A 281 0.67 -9.28 -10.01
N LEU A 282 1.67 -9.69 -9.23
CA LEU A 282 1.59 -9.62 -7.77
C LEU A 282 1.92 -8.20 -7.29
N PRO A 283 1.45 -7.79 -6.09
CA PRO A 283 1.82 -6.50 -5.54
C PRO A 283 3.35 -6.40 -5.46
N PRO A 284 3.97 -5.34 -6.00
CA PRO A 284 5.40 -5.21 -5.95
C PRO A 284 5.87 -4.92 -4.52
N ALA A 285 7.05 -5.41 -4.15
CA ALA A 285 7.65 -5.09 -2.86
C ALA A 285 8.41 -3.76 -2.98
N THR A 286 7.83 -2.68 -2.46
CA THR A 286 8.54 -1.41 -2.30
C THR A 286 9.33 -1.46 -1.00
N LEU A 287 10.64 -1.64 -1.14
CA LEU A 287 11.55 -1.67 0.01
C LEU A 287 11.80 -0.24 0.54
N PRO A 288 12.07 -0.09 1.85
CA PRO A 288 12.70 1.12 2.37
C PRO A 288 13.93 1.46 1.53
N ALA A 289 14.09 2.74 1.26
CA ALA A 289 15.08 3.23 0.31
C ALA A 289 16.12 4.09 1.02
N PRO A 290 16.98 3.54 1.90
CA PRO A 290 18.10 4.32 2.39
C PRO A 290 18.98 4.69 1.20
N ALA A 291 19.65 5.85 1.27
CA ALA A 291 20.50 6.30 0.18
C ALA A 291 21.53 5.24 -0.24
N TYR A 292 22.09 4.54 0.75
CA TYR A 292 23.05 3.46 0.59
C TYR A 292 22.72 2.29 1.52
N LEU A 293 23.06 1.08 1.09
CA LEU A 293 23.23 -0.06 1.97
C LEU A 293 24.71 -0.25 2.31
N ALA A 294 25.05 -0.19 3.59
CA ALA A 294 26.35 -0.60 4.09
C ALA A 294 26.57 -2.11 3.91
N PRO A 295 27.84 -2.58 3.85
CA PRO A 295 28.14 -4.01 3.87
C PRO A 295 27.42 -4.74 5.01
N GLY A 296 26.70 -5.81 4.69
CA GLY A 296 25.89 -6.58 5.64
C GLY A 296 24.56 -5.95 6.05
N GLN A 297 24.28 -4.71 5.68
CA GLN A 297 23.00 -4.07 5.97
C GLN A 297 21.88 -4.66 5.11
N ALA A 298 20.72 -4.82 5.72
CA ALA A 298 19.51 -5.30 5.05
C ALA A 298 18.36 -4.30 5.22
N VAL A 299 17.51 -4.23 4.20
CA VAL A 299 16.20 -3.58 4.26
C VAL A 299 15.12 -4.60 3.95
N ARG A 300 13.98 -4.48 4.64
CA ARG A 300 12.89 -5.45 4.55
C ARG A 300 11.53 -4.80 4.41
N THR A 301 10.64 -5.50 3.74
CA THR A 301 9.22 -5.13 3.64
C THR A 301 8.37 -6.38 3.57
N THR A 302 7.15 -6.31 4.10
CA THR A 302 6.18 -7.41 4.02
C THR A 302 5.17 -7.09 2.94
N VAL A 303 4.89 -8.06 2.09
CA VAL A 303 3.93 -7.94 0.99
C VAL A 303 2.88 -9.03 1.10
N ASP A 304 1.62 -8.62 1.00
CA ASP A 304 0.50 -9.54 0.84
C ASP A 304 0.42 -9.96 -0.63
N LEU A 305 0.41 -11.26 -0.87
CA LEU A 305 0.33 -11.88 -2.19
C LEU A 305 -1.11 -12.21 -2.58
N ASP A 306 -2.06 -12.20 -1.63
CA ASP A 306 -3.46 -12.56 -1.85
C ASP A 306 -4.20 -11.44 -2.59
N ALA A 307 -3.77 -11.18 -3.83
CA ALA A 307 -4.25 -10.09 -4.65
C ALA A 307 -4.37 -10.45 -6.14
N GLY A 308 -5.19 -9.67 -6.84
CA GLY A 308 -5.40 -9.78 -8.29
C GLY A 308 -5.76 -11.21 -8.74
N ALA A 309 -5.10 -11.70 -9.79
CA ALA A 309 -5.38 -13.03 -10.35
C ALA A 309 -5.03 -14.19 -9.40
N LEU A 310 -4.04 -14.02 -8.51
CA LEU A 310 -3.70 -15.05 -7.51
C LEU A 310 -4.81 -15.19 -6.47
N HIS A 311 -5.37 -14.08 -5.98
CA HIS A 311 -6.55 -14.11 -5.09
C HIS A 311 -7.71 -14.87 -5.72
N VAL A 312 -8.06 -14.49 -6.95
CA VAL A 312 -9.15 -15.12 -7.73
C VAL A 312 -8.90 -16.62 -7.87
N TYR A 313 -7.66 -17.04 -8.13
CA TYR A 313 -7.28 -18.45 -8.25
C TYR A 313 -7.43 -19.22 -6.93
N LEU A 314 -7.00 -18.63 -5.81
CA LEU A 314 -7.03 -19.25 -4.48
C LEU A 314 -8.48 -19.39 -3.99
N VAL A 315 -9.25 -18.30 -3.97
CA VAL A 315 -10.64 -18.29 -3.45
C VAL A 315 -11.52 -19.26 -4.23
N ALA A 316 -11.23 -19.52 -5.51
CA ALA A 316 -11.97 -20.47 -6.33
C ALA A 316 -11.73 -21.96 -6.00
N ARG A 317 -10.76 -22.28 -5.13
CA ARG A 317 -10.32 -23.64 -4.80
C ARG A 317 -10.25 -23.91 -3.29
N PRO A 318 -11.23 -23.55 -2.45
CA PRO A 318 -11.06 -23.58 -0.99
C PRO A 318 -10.80 -24.97 -0.39
N LEU A 319 -11.05 -26.05 -1.15
CA LEU A 319 -10.83 -27.45 -0.72
C LEU A 319 -9.50 -28.04 -1.20
N GLU A 320 -8.68 -27.27 -1.91
CA GLU A 320 -7.39 -27.74 -2.39
C GLU A 320 -6.25 -27.16 -1.57
N ARG A 321 -5.22 -27.95 -1.28
CA ARG A 321 -3.96 -27.41 -0.81
C ARG A 321 -3.23 -26.82 -2.01
N VAL A 322 -2.88 -25.54 -1.95
CA VAL A 322 -2.17 -24.86 -3.03
C VAL A 322 -0.78 -24.54 -2.55
N GLU A 323 0.22 -25.18 -3.15
CA GLU A 323 1.63 -24.86 -2.92
C GLU A 323 2.07 -23.80 -3.92
N LEU A 324 2.84 -22.82 -3.47
CA LEU A 324 3.31 -21.69 -4.26
C LEU A 324 4.82 -21.56 -4.09
N THR A 325 5.52 -21.41 -5.20
CA THR A 325 6.92 -20.97 -5.22
C THR A 325 6.94 -19.51 -5.63
N VAL A 326 7.41 -18.65 -4.74
CA VAL A 326 7.48 -17.20 -4.94
C VAL A 326 8.91 -16.76 -5.19
N THR A 327 9.13 -16.06 -6.28
CA THR A 327 10.42 -15.48 -6.66
C THR A 327 10.33 -13.96 -6.68
N GLY A 328 11.40 -13.29 -6.25
CA GLY A 328 11.56 -11.86 -6.41
C GLY A 328 12.51 -11.55 -7.57
N GLU A 329 12.22 -10.51 -8.34
CA GLU A 329 13.09 -10.04 -9.40
C GLU A 329 13.48 -8.59 -9.12
N LEU A 330 14.78 -8.36 -8.98
CA LEU A 330 15.40 -7.04 -8.87
C LEU A 330 16.68 -7.05 -9.71
N ALA A 331 16.84 -6.08 -10.61
CA ALA A 331 17.98 -6.03 -11.52
C ALA A 331 19.31 -6.01 -10.74
N GLY A 332 20.21 -6.96 -11.05
CA GLY A 332 21.54 -7.07 -10.44
C GLY A 332 21.60 -7.81 -9.10
N ALA A 333 20.46 -8.26 -8.56
CA ALA A 333 20.41 -9.06 -7.33
C ALA A 333 20.20 -10.55 -7.64
N SER A 334 20.86 -11.43 -6.89
CA SER A 334 20.52 -12.86 -6.89
C SER A 334 19.28 -13.08 -6.02
N SER A 335 18.28 -13.80 -6.53
CA SER A 335 17.05 -14.11 -5.78
C SER A 335 17.06 -15.56 -5.28
N GLN A 336 16.66 -15.75 -4.03
CA GLN A 336 16.28 -17.06 -3.51
C GLN A 336 14.74 -17.19 -3.48
N PRO A 337 14.16 -18.26 -4.09
CA PRO A 337 12.73 -18.49 -4.04
C PRO A 337 12.26 -18.88 -2.64
N ALA A 338 11.05 -18.46 -2.29
CA ALA A 338 10.31 -18.96 -1.12
C ALA A 338 9.29 -20.01 -1.55
N SER A 339 9.13 -21.07 -0.76
CA SER A 339 7.99 -21.97 -0.87
C SER A 339 7.03 -21.72 0.28
N LEU A 340 5.75 -21.58 -0.04
CA LEU A 340 4.66 -21.48 0.94
C LEU A 340 3.42 -22.17 0.41
N ALA A 341 2.45 -22.41 1.29
CA ALA A 341 1.21 -23.05 0.89
C ALA A 341 -0.01 -22.36 1.51
N ARG A 342 -1.13 -22.46 0.82
CA ARG A 342 -2.43 -22.28 1.42
C ARG A 342 -3.02 -23.65 1.74
N ALA A 343 -3.38 -23.87 3.00
CA ALA A 343 -4.08 -25.07 3.43
C ALA A 343 -5.44 -25.21 2.73
N SER A 344 -5.90 -26.45 2.63
CA SER A 344 -7.29 -26.77 2.29
C SER A 344 -8.19 -26.58 3.51
N LEU A 345 -9.47 -26.26 3.32
CA LEU A 345 -10.48 -26.39 4.37
C LEU A 345 -10.75 -27.85 4.76
N GLY A 346 -10.45 -28.82 3.90
CA GLY A 346 -10.59 -30.24 4.15
C GLY A 346 -10.32 -31.05 2.89
N ALA A 347 -9.50 -32.10 3.02
CA ALA A 347 -9.20 -33.01 1.91
C ALA A 347 -10.24 -34.15 1.80
N ASP A 348 -11.03 -34.35 2.86
CA ASP A 348 -12.08 -35.35 2.96
C ASP A 348 -13.27 -34.80 3.77
N ALA A 349 -14.40 -35.51 3.76
CA ALA A 349 -15.60 -35.15 4.52
C ALA A 349 -15.35 -34.83 6.00
N ARG A 350 -14.50 -35.61 6.70
CA ARG A 350 -14.29 -35.45 8.15
C ARG A 350 -13.53 -34.16 8.47
N THR A 351 -12.48 -33.89 7.70
CA THR A 351 -11.68 -32.67 7.84
C THR A 351 -12.50 -31.44 7.45
N LEU A 352 -13.34 -31.55 6.42
CA LEU A 352 -14.26 -30.50 6.04
C LEU A 352 -15.31 -30.22 7.13
N ASP A 353 -15.93 -31.25 7.71
CA ASP A 353 -16.89 -31.10 8.82
C ASP A 353 -16.26 -30.41 10.02
N ALA A 354 -15.03 -30.77 10.38
CA ALA A 354 -14.27 -30.11 11.44
C ALA A 354 -14.05 -28.62 11.13
N ALA A 355 -13.64 -28.30 9.89
CA ALA A 355 -13.45 -26.92 9.47
C ALA A 355 -14.75 -26.10 9.44
N MET A 356 -15.87 -26.69 9.01
CA MET A 356 -17.19 -26.06 9.06
C MET A 356 -17.61 -25.78 10.51
N LEU A 357 -17.35 -26.72 11.44
CA LEU A 357 -17.61 -26.51 12.86
C LEU A 357 -16.73 -25.41 13.45
N ASP A 358 -15.47 -25.30 13.03
CA ASP A 358 -14.57 -24.23 13.45
C ASP A 358 -15.05 -22.86 12.92
N ILE A 359 -15.53 -22.79 11.68
CA ILE A 359 -16.16 -21.57 11.13
C ILE A 359 -17.37 -21.17 11.97
N VAL A 360 -18.26 -22.10 12.31
CA VAL A 360 -19.43 -21.82 13.17
C VAL A 360 -19.00 -21.33 14.56
N ARG A 361 -17.97 -21.95 15.16
CA ARG A 361 -17.42 -21.52 16.45
C ARG A 361 -16.86 -20.09 16.38
N ALA A 362 -16.11 -19.78 15.32
CA ALA A 362 -15.58 -18.44 15.09
C ALA A 362 -16.70 -17.40 14.93
N ILE A 363 -17.75 -17.71 14.16
CA ILE A 363 -18.92 -16.82 14.00
C ILE A 363 -19.61 -16.56 15.34
N LYS A 364 -19.80 -17.60 16.17
CA LYS A 364 -20.56 -17.48 17.43
C LYS A 364 -19.77 -16.85 18.58
N ARG A 365 -18.46 -17.13 18.67
CA ARG A 365 -17.65 -16.83 19.86
C ARG A 365 -16.30 -16.19 19.57
N GLY A 366 -15.91 -16.10 18.30
CA GLY A 366 -14.63 -15.53 17.89
C GLY A 366 -14.56 -14.03 18.09
N ARG A 367 -13.33 -13.50 18.10
CA ARG A 367 -13.11 -12.05 18.03
C ARG A 367 -13.41 -11.56 16.61
N ALA A 368 -13.44 -10.24 16.39
CA ALA A 368 -13.71 -9.69 15.06
C ALA A 368 -12.77 -10.26 13.98
N GLU A 369 -11.48 -10.42 14.29
CA GLU A 369 -10.49 -11.04 13.38
C GLU A 369 -10.88 -12.47 12.96
N ASP A 370 -11.34 -13.29 13.91
CA ASP A 370 -11.75 -14.68 13.66
C ASP A 370 -13.03 -14.72 12.83
N LYS A 371 -13.98 -13.82 13.12
CA LYS A 371 -15.23 -13.68 12.36
C LYS A 371 -14.99 -13.16 10.95
N MET A 372 -14.06 -12.23 10.74
CA MET A 372 -13.63 -11.78 9.41
C MET A 372 -12.98 -12.91 8.61
N ARG A 373 -12.14 -13.73 9.26
CA ARG A 373 -11.59 -14.95 8.65
C ARG A 373 -12.69 -15.94 8.27
N ALA A 374 -13.66 -16.14 9.16
CA ALA A 374 -14.84 -16.96 8.87
C ALA A 374 -15.64 -16.41 7.68
N ALA A 375 -15.82 -15.09 7.58
CA ALA A 375 -16.50 -14.45 6.46
C ALA A 375 -15.81 -14.72 5.11
N ARG A 376 -14.48 -14.60 5.05
CA ARG A 376 -13.70 -14.96 3.85
C ARG A 376 -13.85 -16.45 3.48
N ARG A 377 -13.84 -17.35 4.47
CA ARG A 377 -14.06 -18.80 4.24
C ARG A 377 -15.46 -19.09 3.71
N VAL A 378 -16.48 -18.46 4.28
CA VAL A 378 -17.87 -18.58 3.82
C VAL A 378 -18.00 -18.06 2.39
N GLY A 379 -17.41 -16.90 2.06
CA GLY A 379 -17.38 -16.37 0.69
C GLY A 379 -16.70 -17.32 -0.30
N ALA A 380 -15.53 -17.87 0.05
CA ALA A 380 -14.83 -18.83 -0.79
C ALA A 380 -15.64 -20.12 -1.05
N MET A 381 -16.33 -20.63 -0.01
CA MET A 381 -17.21 -21.78 -0.16
C MET A 381 -18.45 -21.46 -1.02
N LEU A 382 -19.07 -20.29 -0.85
CA LEU A 382 -20.17 -19.85 -1.72
C LEU A 382 -19.73 -19.76 -3.18
N ARG A 383 -18.52 -19.26 -3.43
CA ARG A 383 -17.92 -19.22 -4.78
C ARG A 383 -17.71 -20.61 -5.37
N LEU A 384 -17.23 -21.57 -4.57
CA LEU A 384 -17.11 -22.96 -5.01
C LEU A 384 -18.46 -23.54 -5.44
N HIS A 385 -19.53 -23.29 -4.67
CA HIS A 385 -20.90 -23.73 -5.00
C HIS A 385 -21.43 -23.09 -6.30
N GLU A 386 -21.15 -21.80 -6.51
CA GLU A 386 -21.52 -21.11 -7.74
C GLU A 386 -20.82 -21.72 -8.96
N ARG A 387 -19.49 -21.86 -8.91
CA ARG A 387 -18.71 -22.47 -9.99
C ARG A 387 -19.19 -23.87 -10.34
N ALA A 388 -19.62 -24.63 -9.33
CA ALA A 388 -20.18 -25.95 -9.56
C ALA A 388 -21.56 -25.91 -10.22
N ALA A 389 -22.41 -24.95 -9.86
CA ALA A 389 -23.69 -24.72 -10.52
C ALA A 389 -23.52 -24.27 -11.99
N GLU A 390 -22.43 -23.58 -12.30
CA GLU A 390 -22.04 -23.17 -13.65
C GLU A 390 -21.32 -24.27 -14.45
N GLY A 391 -21.02 -25.41 -13.81
CA GLY A 391 -20.33 -26.55 -14.44
C GLY A 391 -18.82 -26.35 -14.62
N GLU A 392 -18.23 -25.31 -14.04
CA GLU A 392 -16.77 -25.06 -14.11
C GLU A 392 -15.96 -26.00 -13.23
N THR A 393 -16.59 -26.55 -12.19
CA THR A 393 -15.97 -27.50 -11.26
C THR A 393 -16.99 -28.51 -10.76
N LYS A 394 -16.53 -29.63 -10.22
CA LYS A 394 -17.38 -30.63 -9.57
C LYS A 394 -17.22 -30.48 -8.07
N LEU A 395 -18.34 -30.37 -7.36
CA LEU A 395 -18.31 -30.52 -5.90
C LEU A 395 -17.89 -31.97 -5.58
N PRO A 396 -16.97 -32.17 -4.63
CA PRO A 396 -16.70 -33.50 -4.10
C PRO A 396 -18.00 -34.20 -3.68
N ALA A 397 -18.15 -35.49 -4.01
CA ALA A 397 -19.37 -36.24 -3.69
C ALA A 397 -19.58 -36.39 -2.18
N ASP A 398 -18.50 -36.28 -1.43
CA ASP A 398 -18.43 -36.32 0.03
C ASP A 398 -18.55 -34.94 0.68
N LEU A 399 -18.91 -33.91 -0.09
CA LEU A 399 -19.25 -32.59 0.44
C LEU A 399 -20.56 -32.72 1.24
N GLY A 400 -20.39 -33.08 2.52
CA GLY A 400 -21.46 -33.46 3.42
C GLY A 400 -22.54 -32.38 3.57
N PRO A 401 -23.67 -32.71 4.21
CA PRO A 401 -24.77 -31.77 4.42
C PRO A 401 -24.34 -30.48 5.14
N ASN A 402 -23.23 -30.52 5.88
CA ASN A 402 -22.70 -29.38 6.63
C ASN A 402 -22.02 -28.30 5.78
N ALA A 403 -21.66 -28.61 4.52
CA ALA A 403 -21.06 -27.67 3.58
C ALA A 403 -22.01 -27.27 2.45
N CYS A 404 -23.32 -27.50 2.58
CA CYS A 404 -24.30 -27.15 1.57
C CYS A 404 -24.61 -25.64 1.51
N LYS A 405 -25.08 -25.16 0.35
CA LYS A 405 -25.41 -23.75 0.13
C LYS A 405 -26.39 -23.16 1.17
N PRO A 406 -27.49 -23.83 1.57
CA PRO A 406 -28.36 -23.32 2.64
C PRO A 406 -27.65 -23.05 3.98
N MET A 407 -26.73 -23.93 4.38
CA MET A 407 -25.92 -23.74 5.59
C MET A 407 -25.01 -22.52 5.45
N LEU A 408 -24.33 -22.38 4.31
CA LEU A 408 -23.47 -21.23 4.03
C LEU A 408 -24.24 -19.90 4.02
N LEU A 409 -25.47 -19.87 3.48
CA LEU A 409 -26.33 -18.69 3.53
C LEU A 409 -26.78 -18.35 4.97
N SER A 410 -26.99 -19.36 5.81
CA SER A 410 -27.25 -19.15 7.25
C SER A 410 -26.05 -18.53 7.96
N MET A 411 -24.83 -19.00 7.66
CA MET A 411 -23.58 -18.42 8.17
C MET A 411 -23.38 -16.98 7.69
N MET A 412 -23.63 -16.71 6.39
CA MET A 412 -23.60 -15.36 5.83
C MET A 412 -24.59 -14.45 6.57
N ARG A 413 -25.83 -14.89 6.80
CA ARG A 413 -26.82 -14.11 7.57
C ARG A 413 -26.33 -13.78 8.97
N ALA A 414 -25.71 -14.74 9.67
CA ALA A 414 -25.16 -14.52 11.01
C ALA A 414 -24.03 -13.48 10.99
N LEU A 415 -23.12 -13.54 10.03
CA LEU A 415 -22.02 -12.59 9.86
C LEU A 415 -22.52 -11.18 9.45
N MET A 416 -23.54 -11.10 8.60
CA MET A 416 -24.21 -9.86 8.23
C MET A 416 -25.00 -9.23 9.40
N GLY A 417 -25.35 -10.01 10.41
CA GLY A 417 -26.00 -9.55 11.64
C GLY A 417 -25.04 -9.24 12.78
N ASP A 418 -23.72 -9.33 12.56
CA ASP A 418 -22.73 -9.09 13.61
C ASP A 418 -22.75 -7.63 14.08
N SER A 419 -22.45 -7.38 15.36
CA SER A 419 -22.38 -6.02 15.91
C SER A 419 -21.23 -5.20 15.33
N ALA A 420 -20.10 -5.83 15.00
CA ALA A 420 -18.93 -5.16 14.46
C ALA A 420 -19.10 -4.84 12.97
N ALA A 421 -19.05 -3.56 12.61
CA ALA A 421 -19.15 -3.12 11.22
C ALA A 421 -18.07 -3.74 10.32
N ALA A 422 -16.86 -3.96 10.86
CA ALA A 422 -15.76 -4.62 10.18
C ALA A 422 -16.12 -6.03 9.68
N VAL A 423 -16.80 -6.81 10.51
CA VAL A 423 -17.22 -8.18 10.18
C VAL A 423 -18.28 -8.19 9.08
N ARG A 424 -19.29 -7.32 9.20
CA ARG A 424 -20.34 -7.17 8.18
C ARG A 424 -19.73 -6.73 6.84
N ALA A 425 -18.86 -5.74 6.86
CA ALA A 425 -18.15 -5.24 5.69
C ALA A 425 -17.26 -6.31 5.04
N GLU A 426 -16.55 -7.12 5.83
CA GLU A 426 -15.74 -8.22 5.32
C GLU A 426 -16.58 -9.30 4.64
N MET A 427 -17.73 -9.66 5.21
CA MET A 427 -18.65 -10.61 4.58
C MET A 427 -19.12 -10.08 3.23
N ILE A 428 -19.46 -8.80 3.11
CA ILE A 428 -19.83 -8.20 1.82
C ILE A 428 -18.65 -8.21 0.84
N ALA A 429 -17.44 -7.87 1.31
CA ALA A 429 -16.23 -7.89 0.49
C ALA A 429 -15.92 -9.30 -0.04
N ALA A 430 -16.11 -10.34 0.77
CA ALA A 430 -15.90 -11.73 0.37
C ALA A 430 -16.87 -12.24 -0.72
N LEU A 431 -17.95 -11.49 -1.01
CA LEU A 431 -18.88 -11.79 -2.11
C LEU A 431 -18.48 -11.13 -3.43
N GLN A 432 -17.46 -10.26 -3.44
CA GLN A 432 -17.02 -9.55 -4.65
C GLN A 432 -16.50 -10.50 -5.74
N ASP A 433 -16.00 -11.66 -5.34
CA ASP A 433 -15.44 -12.68 -6.23
C ASP A 433 -16.48 -13.65 -6.82
N LEU A 434 -17.75 -13.53 -6.41
CA LEU A 434 -18.83 -14.29 -7.05
C LEU A 434 -19.01 -13.81 -8.49
N ALA A 435 -19.45 -14.69 -9.38
CA ALA A 435 -19.84 -14.31 -10.74
C ALA A 435 -21.18 -13.58 -10.75
N ARG A 436 -22.11 -13.96 -9.86
CA ARG A 436 -23.48 -13.46 -9.74
C ARG A 436 -23.98 -13.51 -8.30
N LEU A 437 -24.72 -12.48 -7.91
CA LEU A 437 -25.51 -12.51 -6.67
C LEU A 437 -26.88 -13.11 -6.95
N ASP A 438 -27.20 -14.26 -6.36
CA ASP A 438 -28.54 -14.84 -6.43
C ASP A 438 -29.59 -14.04 -5.63
N ALA A 439 -30.87 -14.36 -5.84
CA ALA A 439 -31.96 -13.63 -5.19
C ALA A 439 -31.90 -13.69 -3.65
N THR A 440 -31.45 -14.82 -3.07
CA THR A 440 -31.37 -14.98 -1.62
C THR A 440 -30.24 -14.14 -1.04
N MET A 441 -29.08 -14.14 -1.70
CA MET A 441 -27.95 -13.28 -1.32
C MET A 441 -28.31 -11.80 -1.41
N ARG A 442 -29.00 -11.38 -2.48
CA ARG A 442 -29.47 -10.00 -2.64
C ARG A 442 -30.43 -9.59 -1.52
N GLU A 443 -31.32 -10.49 -1.11
CA GLU A 443 -32.24 -10.22 0.01
C GLU A 443 -31.49 -10.04 1.34
N LEU A 444 -30.48 -10.89 1.61
CA LEU A 444 -29.62 -10.74 2.79
C LEU A 444 -28.82 -9.44 2.81
N LEU A 445 -28.58 -8.82 1.64
CA LEU A 445 -27.86 -7.56 1.50
C LEU A 445 -28.75 -6.32 1.64
N VAL A 446 -30.08 -6.46 1.61
CA VAL A 446 -31.01 -5.32 1.71
C VAL A 446 -30.76 -4.46 2.95
N PRO A 447 -30.60 -5.03 4.17
CA PRO A 447 -30.32 -4.23 5.37
C PRO A 447 -29.02 -3.41 5.28
N ALA A 448 -28.01 -3.91 4.57
CA ALA A 448 -26.68 -3.27 4.47
C ALA A 448 -26.72 -1.90 3.78
N TRP A 449 -27.73 -1.63 2.94
CA TRP A 449 -27.93 -0.33 2.31
C TRP A 449 -28.31 0.78 3.28
N ARG A 450 -28.88 0.42 4.43
CA ARG A 450 -29.30 1.33 5.50
C ARG A 450 -28.50 1.12 6.78
N ASP A 451 -27.37 0.41 6.69
CA ASP A 451 -26.50 0.17 7.83
C ASP A 451 -26.04 1.50 8.42
N SER A 452 -25.90 1.61 9.74
CA SER A 452 -25.43 2.84 10.38
C SER A 452 -23.97 3.15 10.03
N SER A 453 -23.17 2.12 9.74
CA SER A 453 -21.77 2.26 9.36
C SER A 453 -21.61 2.62 7.88
N SER A 454 -20.91 3.72 7.59
CA SER A 454 -20.55 4.07 6.22
C SER A 454 -19.60 3.07 5.58
N LEU A 455 -18.83 2.31 6.36
CA LEU A 455 -18.00 1.21 5.86
C LEU A 455 -18.84 0.08 5.25
N VAL A 456 -19.93 -0.31 5.91
CA VAL A 456 -20.82 -1.38 5.41
C VAL A 456 -21.54 -0.90 4.15
N ARG A 457 -22.05 0.33 4.18
CA ARG A 457 -22.67 1.00 3.03
C ARG A 457 -21.70 1.14 1.83
N LEU A 458 -20.43 1.43 2.09
CA LEU A 458 -19.37 1.44 1.08
C LEU A 458 -19.26 0.08 0.39
N ARG A 459 -19.14 -0.99 1.18
CA ARG A 459 -18.94 -2.34 0.64
C ARG A 459 -20.13 -2.83 -0.17
N VAL A 460 -21.36 -2.55 0.26
CA VAL A 460 -22.54 -2.96 -0.52
C VAL A 460 -22.64 -2.21 -1.84
N LEU A 461 -22.29 -0.91 -1.86
CA LEU A 461 -22.21 -0.13 -3.09
C LEU A 461 -21.16 -0.71 -4.04
N GLU A 462 -19.95 -0.98 -3.54
CA GLU A 462 -18.90 -1.60 -4.36
C GLU A 462 -19.34 -2.94 -4.95
N LEU A 463 -19.95 -3.79 -4.14
CA LEU A 463 -20.44 -5.10 -4.57
C LEU A 463 -21.48 -4.95 -5.70
N TYR A 464 -22.45 -4.05 -5.56
CA TYR A 464 -23.47 -3.84 -6.59
C TYR A 464 -22.93 -3.18 -7.85
N VAL A 465 -21.92 -2.30 -7.75
CA VAL A 465 -21.27 -1.71 -8.93
C VAL A 465 -20.48 -2.75 -9.71
N THR A 466 -19.88 -3.72 -9.02
CA THR A 466 -19.19 -4.85 -9.66
C THR A 466 -20.18 -5.80 -10.34
N HIS A 467 -21.25 -6.18 -9.66
CA HIS A 467 -22.20 -7.20 -10.14
C HIS A 467 -23.32 -6.68 -11.05
N ARG A 468 -23.63 -5.38 -10.97
CA ARG A 468 -24.64 -4.67 -11.76
C ARG A 468 -26.00 -5.40 -11.86
N PRO A 469 -26.64 -5.85 -10.75
CA PRO A 469 -28.00 -6.38 -10.80
C PRO A 469 -28.98 -5.33 -11.32
N THR A 470 -30.13 -5.71 -11.88
CA THR A 470 -31.05 -4.79 -12.59
C THR A 470 -31.44 -3.51 -11.84
N ASP A 471 -31.44 -3.53 -10.50
CA ASP A 471 -31.78 -2.40 -9.64
C ASP A 471 -30.56 -1.57 -9.15
N TRP A 472 -29.33 -1.88 -9.60
CA TRP A 472 -28.11 -1.29 -9.05
C TRP A 472 -28.04 0.23 -9.19
N GLN A 473 -28.48 0.78 -10.32
CA GLN A 473 -28.45 2.22 -10.58
C GLN A 473 -29.38 2.99 -9.64
N ALA A 474 -30.59 2.46 -9.41
CA ALA A 474 -31.54 3.07 -8.50
C ALA A 474 -31.00 3.11 -7.06
N ARG A 475 -30.34 2.02 -6.62
CA ARG A 475 -29.71 1.96 -5.30
C ARG A 475 -28.51 2.89 -5.17
N ALA A 476 -27.64 2.92 -6.19
CA ALA A 476 -26.51 3.84 -6.22
C ALA A 476 -26.99 5.31 -6.23
N ALA A 477 -28.08 5.61 -6.94
CA ALA A 477 -28.65 6.96 -6.97
C ALA A 477 -29.14 7.40 -5.58
N ALA A 478 -29.75 6.50 -4.81
CA ALA A 478 -30.16 6.77 -3.43
C ALA A 478 -28.97 7.11 -2.49
N MET A 479 -27.75 6.68 -2.82
CA MET A 479 -26.53 7.00 -2.06
C MET A 479 -25.89 8.34 -2.43
N ARG A 480 -26.41 9.06 -3.43
CA ARG A 480 -25.92 10.42 -3.77
C ARG A 480 -26.14 11.42 -2.65
N ASP A 481 -27.12 11.15 -1.78
CA ASP A 481 -27.48 11.98 -0.63
C ASP A 481 -27.02 11.37 0.70
N ASP A 482 -26.08 10.42 0.67
CA ASP A 482 -25.54 9.81 1.90
C ASP A 482 -24.86 10.86 2.81
N ALA A 483 -25.00 10.68 4.12
CA ALA A 483 -24.37 11.56 5.10
C ALA A 483 -22.83 11.56 4.99
N ASP A 484 -22.23 10.45 4.56
CA ASP A 484 -20.79 10.35 4.35
C ASP A 484 -20.40 10.94 2.98
N PRO A 485 -19.62 12.04 2.92
CA PRO A 485 -19.21 12.65 1.66
C PRO A 485 -18.42 11.71 0.75
N ARG A 486 -17.70 10.72 1.29
CA ARG A 486 -16.92 9.75 0.52
C ARG A 486 -17.85 8.81 -0.26
N LEU A 487 -18.94 8.38 0.37
CA LEU A 487 -19.98 7.56 -0.28
C LEU A 487 -20.67 8.32 -1.40
N ARG A 488 -20.98 9.61 -1.19
CA ARG A 488 -21.57 10.46 -2.24
C ARG A 488 -20.66 10.57 -3.47
N LEU A 489 -19.36 10.77 -3.25
CA LEU A 489 -18.37 10.82 -4.32
C LEU A 489 -18.27 9.48 -5.07
N LEU A 490 -18.23 8.37 -4.33
CA LEU A 490 -18.19 7.03 -4.93
C LEU A 490 -19.45 6.71 -5.74
N ALA A 491 -20.63 6.99 -5.18
CA ALA A 491 -21.91 6.80 -5.85
C ALA A 491 -22.01 7.65 -7.13
N LYS A 492 -21.49 8.88 -7.10
CA LYS A 492 -21.40 9.75 -8.28
C LYS A 492 -20.41 9.22 -9.32
N ALA A 493 -19.29 8.62 -8.91
CA ALA A 493 -18.31 8.04 -9.82
C ALA A 493 -18.75 6.71 -10.44
N ALA A 494 -19.66 6.00 -9.76
CA ALA A 494 -20.20 4.72 -10.20
C ALA A 494 -21.33 4.82 -11.23
N LEU A 495 -22.10 5.91 -11.18
CA LEU A 495 -23.19 6.26 -12.10
C LEU A 495 -22.67 7.06 -13.28
#